data_AF-A0A3N5NUG1-F1
#
_entry.id   AF-A0A3N5NUG1-F1
#
_cell.length_a   1.000
_cell.length_b   1.000
_cell.length_c   1.000
_cell.angle_alpha   90.00
_cell.angle_beta   90.00
_cell.angle_gamma   90.00
#
_symmetry.space_group_name_H-M   'P 1'
#
loop_
_entity.id
_entity.type
_entity.pdbx_description
1 polymer ?
#
loop_
_entity_poly.entity_id
_entity_poly.type
_entity_poly.pdbx_seq_one_letter_code
_entity_poly.pdbx_strand_id
1 'polypeptide(L)'
;MKQSTLYHLSAYSLISGAVCMAGFRLLAAMLGSFAGAAVTYDPLWVPAQALHILAALLSIFGIFGLYAIQCEQTGVLGLVGFVLTTIGTMLFFADGLIALVIYPALADAAPDLLAVTGAMNRGAVLVTFIL
;
A
#
# COMPACT_ATOMS: atom_id res chain seq x y z
N MET A 1 2.71 -8.63 -28.05
CA MET A 1 3.85 -8.82 -27.12
C MET A 1 4.02 -10.32 -26.89
N LYS A 2 5.26 -10.85 -26.79
CA LYS A 2 5.46 -12.28 -26.51
C LYS A 2 5.04 -12.60 -25.07
N GLN A 3 4.40 -13.74 -24.85
CA GLN A 3 3.91 -14.17 -23.52
C GLN A 3 5.04 -14.24 -22.48
N SER A 4 6.26 -14.61 -22.90
CA SER A 4 7.46 -14.60 -22.06
C SER A 4 7.88 -13.19 -21.60
N THR A 5 7.69 -12.17 -22.44
CA THR A 5 7.99 -10.78 -22.07
C THR A 5 7.02 -10.27 -21.00
N LEU A 6 5.71 -10.54 -21.17
CA LEU A 6 4.71 -10.16 -20.18
C LEU A 6 4.97 -10.85 -18.83
N TYR A 7 5.35 -12.12 -18.87
CA TYR A 7 5.67 -12.89 -17.68
C TYR A 7 6.84 -12.28 -16.90
N HIS A 8 7.95 -11.97 -17.56
CA HIS A 8 9.09 -11.35 -16.90
C HIS A 8 8.77 -9.95 -16.35
N LEU A 9 8.05 -9.12 -17.11
CA LEU A 9 7.66 -7.78 -16.63
C LEU A 9 6.74 -7.85 -15.41
N SER A 10 5.74 -8.74 -15.43
CA SER A 10 4.87 -8.99 -14.28
C SER A 10 5.67 -9.46 -13.07
N ALA A 11 6.56 -10.44 -13.25
CA ALA A 11 7.41 -10.96 -12.19
C ALA A 11 8.34 -9.89 -11.59
N TYR A 12 9.02 -9.10 -12.43
CA TYR A 12 9.86 -8.01 -11.96
C TYR A 12 9.07 -6.96 -11.21
N SER A 13 7.88 -6.60 -11.69
CA SER A 13 7.00 -5.66 -11.00
C SER A 13 6.59 -6.17 -9.61
N LEU A 14 6.19 -7.43 -9.50
CA LEU A 14 5.82 -8.03 -8.20
C LEU A 14 7.03 -8.12 -7.25
N ILE A 15 8.20 -8.53 -7.74
CA ILE A 15 9.42 -8.63 -6.93
C ILE A 15 9.85 -7.26 -6.43
N SER A 16 9.89 -6.25 -7.31
CA SER A 16 10.23 -4.88 -6.91
C SER A 16 9.20 -4.31 -5.94
N GLY A 17 7.91 -4.59 -6.14
CA GLY A 17 6.85 -4.24 -5.19
C GLY A 17 7.08 -4.85 -3.80
N ALA A 18 7.44 -6.13 -3.75
CA ALA A 18 7.75 -6.83 -2.49
C ALA A 18 8.98 -6.26 -1.79
N VAL A 19 10.03 -5.87 -2.53
CA VAL A 19 11.21 -5.20 -1.97
C VAL A 19 10.84 -3.83 -1.38
N CYS A 20 10.04 -3.03 -2.09
CA CYS A 20 9.54 -1.76 -1.57
C CYS A 20 8.69 -1.96 -0.31
N MET A 21 7.83 -2.98 -0.28
CA MET A 21 7.03 -3.33 0.90
C MET A 21 7.91 -3.68 2.09
N ALA A 22 8.95 -4.51 1.90
CA ALA A 22 9.88 -4.85 2.96
C ALA A 22 10.58 -3.59 3.50
N GLY A 23 11.01 -2.69 2.62
CA GLY A 23 11.58 -1.40 3.00
C GLY A 23 10.60 -0.53 3.80
N PHE A 24 9.36 -0.40 3.35
CA PHE A 24 8.31 0.30 4.09
C PHE A 24 8.13 -0.28 5.49
N ARG A 25 8.03 -1.62 5.61
CA ARG A 25 7.85 -2.30 6.91
C ARG A 25 9.04 -2.09 7.86
N LEU A 26 10.26 -2.03 7.34
CA LEU A 26 11.44 -1.72 8.14
C LEU A 26 11.41 -0.28 8.67
N LEU A 27 11.10 0.70 7.81
CA LEU A 27 10.98 2.10 8.24
C LEU A 27 9.80 2.31 9.19
N ALA A 28 8.68 1.64 8.95
CA ALA A 28 7.52 1.61 9.85
C ALA A 28 7.89 1.11 11.25
N ALA A 29 8.70 0.04 11.33
CA ALA A 29 9.17 -0.49 12.60
C ALA A 29 10.10 0.49 13.33
N MET A 30 10.90 1.27 12.61
CA MET A 30 11.76 2.31 13.18
C MET A 30 10.95 3.53 13.67
N LEU A 31 9.89 3.91 12.95
CA LEU A 31 8.94 4.94 13.39
C LEU A 31 8.16 4.52 14.64
N GLY A 32 7.90 3.22 14.81
CA GLY A 32 7.26 2.62 15.97
C GLY A 32 5.73 2.79 16.05
N SER A 33 5.18 3.86 15.47
CA SER A 33 3.74 4.13 15.40
C SER A 33 3.42 4.93 14.13
N PHE A 34 2.22 4.78 13.57
CA PHE A 34 1.67 5.70 12.55
C PHE A 34 0.63 6.67 13.13
N ALA A 35 0.35 6.58 14.43
CA ALA A 35 -0.56 7.45 15.14
C ALA A 35 0.18 8.59 15.85
N GLY A 36 -0.48 9.77 15.86
CA GLY A 36 -0.01 11.02 16.43
C GLY A 36 0.42 12.01 15.35
N ALA A 37 0.21 13.31 15.57
CA ALA A 37 0.71 14.34 14.66
C ALA A 37 2.25 14.37 14.60
N ALA A 38 2.93 14.10 15.73
CA ALA A 38 4.39 14.20 15.82
C ALA A 38 5.14 13.29 14.82
N VAL A 39 4.61 12.10 14.52
CA VAL A 39 5.29 11.15 13.64
C VAL A 39 5.35 11.63 12.20
N THR A 40 4.41 12.48 11.75
CA THR A 40 4.39 12.96 10.37
C THR A 40 5.55 13.91 10.06
N TYR A 41 6.19 14.45 11.11
CA TYR A 41 7.38 15.30 11.00
C TYR A 41 8.69 14.51 11.10
N ASP A 42 8.63 13.20 11.37
CA ASP A 42 9.83 12.37 11.43
C ASP A 42 10.51 12.30 10.05
N PRO A 43 11.85 12.44 9.96
CA PRO A 43 12.56 12.36 8.69
C PRO A 43 12.32 11.05 7.91
N LEU A 44 11.94 9.96 8.57
CA LEU A 44 11.64 8.67 7.96
C LEU A 44 10.19 8.57 7.43
N TRP A 45 9.29 9.50 7.78
CA TRP A 45 7.90 9.48 7.34
C TRP A 45 7.77 9.46 5.82
N VAL A 46 8.34 10.46 5.15
CA VAL A 46 8.25 10.61 3.69
C VAL A 46 8.86 9.40 2.96
N PRO A 47 10.09 8.95 3.29
CA PRO A 47 10.65 7.72 2.70
C PRO A 47 9.78 6.47 2.93
N ALA A 48 9.21 6.29 4.13
CA ALA A 48 8.34 5.16 4.43
C ALA A 48 7.09 5.18 3.55
N GLN A 49 6.36 6.30 3.51
CA GLN A 49 5.15 6.40 2.71
C GLN A 49 5.42 6.33 1.21
N ALA A 50 6.56 6.85 0.73
CA ALA A 50 6.97 6.69 -0.66
C ALA A 50 7.17 5.20 -1.03
N LEU A 51 7.84 4.42 -0.17
CA LEU A 51 8.02 2.98 -0.38
C LEU A 51 6.70 2.22 -0.34
N HIS A 52 5.78 2.59 0.56
CA HIS A 52 4.43 2.06 0.62
C HIS A 52 3.70 2.26 -0.74
N ILE A 53 3.66 3.50 -1.22
CA ILE A 53 3.00 3.86 -2.49
C ILE A 53 3.64 3.12 -3.67
N LEU A 54 4.97 3.07 -3.75
CA LEU A 54 5.69 2.37 -4.80
C LEU A 54 5.42 0.86 -4.77
N ALA A 55 5.39 0.26 -3.57
CA ALA A 55 5.06 -1.15 -3.41
C ALA A 55 3.68 -1.47 -3.98
N ALA A 56 2.69 -0.64 -3.68
CA ALA A 56 1.33 -0.81 -4.17
C ALA A 56 1.22 -0.64 -5.69
N LEU A 57 1.83 0.42 -6.25
CA LEU A 57 1.84 0.67 -7.71
C LEU A 57 2.46 -0.49 -8.49
N LEU A 58 3.65 -0.93 -8.07
CA LEU A 58 4.35 -2.03 -8.72
C LEU A 58 3.58 -3.35 -8.57
N SER A 59 2.92 -3.57 -7.43
CA SER A 59 2.06 -4.72 -7.23
C SER A 59 0.87 -4.71 -8.18
N ILE A 60 0.21 -3.56 -8.39
CA ILE A 60 -0.91 -3.42 -9.34
C ILE A 60 -0.47 -3.84 -10.74
N PHE A 61 0.62 -3.26 -11.28
CA PHE A 61 1.11 -3.65 -12.61
C PHE A 61 1.47 -5.14 -12.70
N GLY A 62 2.05 -5.68 -11.62
CA GLY A 62 2.36 -7.10 -11.48
C GLY A 62 1.12 -7.99 -11.55
N ILE A 63 0.10 -7.67 -10.77
CA ILE A 63 -1.17 -8.40 -10.66
C ILE A 63 -1.91 -8.42 -12.01
N PHE A 64 -1.97 -7.28 -12.71
CA PHE A 64 -2.60 -7.22 -14.04
C PHE A 64 -1.87 -8.10 -15.05
N GLY A 65 -0.54 -8.07 -15.07
CA GLY A 65 0.24 -8.95 -15.94
C GLY A 65 0.06 -10.43 -15.60
N LEU A 66 0.00 -10.76 -14.30
CA LEU A 66 -0.18 -12.13 -13.82
C LEU A 66 -1.54 -12.68 -14.25
N TYR A 67 -2.60 -11.90 -14.05
CA TYR A 67 -3.95 -12.29 -14.45
C TYR A 67 -4.06 -12.44 -15.97
N ALA A 68 -3.48 -11.53 -16.74
CA ALA A 68 -3.46 -11.64 -18.20
C ALA A 68 -2.79 -12.93 -18.73
N ILE A 69 -1.86 -13.52 -17.96
CA ILE A 69 -1.20 -14.80 -18.31
C ILE A 69 -2.05 -16.00 -17.89
N GLN A 70 -2.78 -15.91 -16.78
CA GLN A 70 -3.45 -17.05 -16.15
C GLN A 70 -4.99 -17.06 -16.32
N CYS A 71 -5.57 -16.04 -16.95
CA CYS A 71 -7.03 -15.86 -17.01
C CYS A 71 -7.76 -17.06 -17.62
N GLU A 72 -7.22 -17.68 -18.67
CA GLU A 72 -7.81 -18.87 -19.31
C GLU A 72 -7.74 -20.12 -18.45
N GLN A 73 -6.73 -20.24 -17.58
CA GLN A 73 -6.48 -21.43 -16.76
C GLN A 73 -7.24 -21.40 -15.43
N THR A 74 -7.52 -20.20 -14.92
CA THR A 74 -8.01 -19.99 -13.55
C THR A 74 -9.52 -19.78 -13.46
N GLY A 75 -10.19 -19.51 -14.59
CA GLY A 75 -11.65 -19.40 -14.68
C GLY A 75 -12.24 -18.32 -13.75
N VAL A 76 -13.47 -18.56 -13.27
CA VAL A 76 -14.20 -17.58 -12.44
C VAL A 76 -13.50 -17.31 -11.11
N LEU A 77 -12.91 -18.33 -10.48
CA LEU A 77 -12.20 -18.15 -9.22
C LEU A 77 -10.97 -17.27 -9.39
N GLY A 78 -10.24 -17.44 -10.50
CA GLY A 78 -9.13 -16.55 -10.87
C GLY A 78 -9.55 -15.10 -11.05
N LEU A 79 -10.68 -14.87 -11.72
CA LEU A 79 -11.24 -13.52 -11.90
C LEU A 79 -11.61 -12.89 -10.54
N VAL A 80 -12.28 -13.63 -9.66
CA VAL A 80 -12.64 -13.13 -8.31
C VAL A 80 -11.39 -12.80 -7.51
N GLY A 81 -10.40 -13.69 -7.50
CA GLY A 81 -9.13 -13.46 -6.82
C GLY A 81 -8.39 -12.23 -7.37
N PHE A 82 -8.34 -12.07 -8.69
CA PHE A 82 -7.78 -10.89 -9.35
C PHE A 82 -8.49 -9.60 -8.90
N VAL A 83 -9.82 -9.55 -9.01
CA VAL A 83 -10.61 -8.36 -8.65
C VAL A 83 -10.40 -7.98 -7.19
N LEU A 84 -10.49 -8.95 -6.27
CA LEU A 84 -10.30 -8.70 -4.83
C LEU A 84 -8.88 -8.22 -4.52
N THR A 85 -7.87 -8.85 -5.11
CA THR A 85 -6.46 -8.47 -4.92
C THR A 85 -6.21 -7.07 -5.47
N THR A 86 -6.74 -6.74 -6.65
CA THR A 86 -6.62 -5.40 -7.25
C THR A 86 -7.30 -4.34 -6.40
N ILE A 87 -8.54 -4.58 -5.93
CA ILE A 87 -9.25 -3.63 -5.05
C ILE A 87 -8.47 -3.41 -3.76
N GLY A 88 -8.04 -4.49 -3.09
CA GLY A 88 -7.25 -4.38 -1.87
C GLY A 88 -5.95 -3.61 -2.08
N THR A 89 -5.24 -3.87 -3.17
CA THR A 89 -4.00 -3.16 -3.50
C THR A 89 -4.25 -1.69 -3.85
N MET A 90 -5.37 -1.35 -4.50
CA MET A 90 -5.76 0.04 -4.77
C MET A 90 -6.12 0.80 -3.49
N LEU A 91 -6.83 0.15 -2.55
CA LEU A 91 -7.12 0.74 -1.25
C LEU A 91 -5.83 0.97 -0.46
N PHE A 92 -4.90 0.01 -0.49
CA PHE A 92 -3.57 0.14 0.10
C PHE A 92 -2.78 1.31 -0.52
N PHE A 93 -2.79 1.45 -1.84
CA PHE A 93 -2.20 2.61 -2.52
C PHE A 93 -2.82 3.95 -2.08
N ALA A 94 -4.15 4.01 -1.99
CA ALA A 94 -4.86 5.21 -1.57
C ALA A 94 -4.52 5.60 -0.13
N ASP A 95 -4.44 4.62 0.78
CA ASP A 95 -4.00 4.82 2.16
C ASP A 95 -2.60 5.44 2.23
N GLY A 96 -1.64 4.87 1.49
CA GLY A 96 -0.28 5.42 1.40
C GLY A 96 -0.24 6.88 0.92
N LEU A 97 -1.06 7.23 -0.09
CA LEU A 97 -1.18 8.60 -0.58
C LEU A 97 -1.79 9.55 0.45
N ILE A 98 -2.85 9.13 1.13
CA ILE A 98 -3.48 9.92 2.19
C ILE A 98 -2.46 10.18 3.31
N ALA A 99 -1.73 9.15 3.74
CA ALA A 99 -0.69 9.29 4.75
C ALA A 99 0.49 10.17 4.30
N LEU A 100 0.88 10.13 3.02
CA LEU A 100 1.96 10.98 2.53
C LEU A 100 1.54 12.46 2.41
N VAL A 101 0.32 12.72 1.91
CA VAL A 101 -0.09 14.06 1.47
C VAL A 101 -1.03 14.75 2.46
N ILE A 102 -2.00 14.02 2.99
CA ILE A 102 -3.06 14.59 3.83
C ILE A 102 -2.63 14.66 5.29
N TYR A 103 -1.96 13.62 5.81
CA TYR A 103 -1.62 13.54 7.22
C TYR A 103 -0.72 14.69 7.70
N PRO A 104 0.35 15.11 6.98
CA PRO A 104 1.15 16.25 7.42
C PRO A 104 0.36 17.56 7.50
N ALA A 105 -0.50 17.84 6.50
CA ALA A 105 -1.37 19.01 6.54
C ALA A 105 -2.38 18.96 7.70
N LEU A 106 -2.86 17.76 8.02
CA LEU A 106 -3.76 17.55 9.14
C LEU A 106 -3.06 17.63 10.50
N ALA A 107 -1.79 17.23 10.58
CA ALA A 107 -0.97 17.38 11.77
C ALA A 107 -0.84 18.85 12.16
N ASP A 108 -0.69 19.74 11.18
CA ASP A 108 -0.64 21.19 11.40
C ASP A 108 -2.02 21.78 11.75
N ALA A 109 -3.09 21.33 11.08
CA ALA A 109 -4.41 21.96 11.18
C ALA A 109 -5.31 21.40 12.29
N ALA A 110 -5.22 20.10 12.58
CA ALA A 110 -6.09 19.38 13.50
C ALA A 110 -5.40 18.14 14.11
N PRO A 111 -4.34 18.33 14.91
CA PRO A 111 -3.51 17.22 15.44
C PRO A 111 -4.29 16.20 16.29
N ASP A 112 -5.37 16.63 16.94
CA ASP A 112 -6.22 15.76 17.78
C ASP A 112 -6.92 14.65 16.97
N LEU A 113 -7.15 14.87 15.68
CA LEU A 113 -7.73 13.84 14.80
C LEU A 113 -6.76 12.66 14.61
N LEU A 114 -5.46 12.94 14.61
CA LEU A 114 -4.37 11.97 14.43
C LEU A 114 -3.90 11.33 15.73
N ALA A 115 -4.33 11.83 16.90
CA ALA A 115 -3.99 11.22 18.18
C ALA A 115 -4.34 9.72 18.20
N VAL A 116 -3.68 8.91 19.03
CA VAL A 116 -3.96 7.46 19.15
C VAL A 116 -5.46 7.20 19.44
N THR A 117 -6.07 8.11 20.18
CA THR A 117 -7.50 8.12 20.52
C THR A 117 -8.34 9.04 19.61
N GLY A 118 -7.74 9.60 18.58
CA GLY A 118 -8.35 10.50 17.61
C GLY A 118 -9.32 9.78 16.68
N ALA A 119 -10.23 10.54 16.07
CA ALA A 119 -11.29 9.99 15.22
C ALA A 119 -10.75 9.19 14.02
N MET A 120 -9.58 9.56 13.49
CA MET A 120 -8.96 8.84 12.37
C MET A 120 -8.38 7.48 12.78
N ASN A 121 -8.12 7.28 14.07
CA ASN A 121 -7.57 6.03 14.61
C ASN A 121 -8.63 5.14 15.28
N ARG A 122 -9.91 5.51 15.24
CA ARG A 122 -11.01 4.83 15.98
C ARG A 122 -12.07 4.14 15.10
N GLY A 123 -11.76 3.87 13.83
CA GLY A 123 -12.68 3.20 12.89
C GLY A 123 -12.52 1.69 12.81
N ALA A 124 -13.63 0.96 12.59
CA ALA A 124 -13.64 -0.49 12.36
C ALA A 124 -12.73 -0.92 11.20
N VAL A 125 -12.60 -0.08 10.17
CA VAL A 125 -11.70 -0.32 9.02
C VAL A 125 -10.23 -0.33 9.45
N LEU A 126 -9.81 0.60 10.31
CA LEU A 126 -8.44 0.66 10.80
C LEU A 126 -8.10 -0.56 11.69
N VAL A 127 -9.03 -0.93 12.57
CA VAL A 127 -8.90 -2.11 13.46
C VAL A 127 -8.87 -3.43 12.69
N THR A 128 -9.59 -3.53 11.55
CA THR A 128 -9.72 -4.81 10.83
C THR A 128 -8.60 -5.04 9.80
N PHE A 129 -8.00 -3.97 9.26
CA PHE A 129 -7.08 -4.09 8.11
C PHE A 129 -5.66 -3.57 8.36
N ILE A 130 -5.41 -2.81 9.43
CA ILE A 130 -4.11 -2.14 9.67
C ILE A 130 -3.43 -2.61 10.98
N LEU A 131 -4.20 -2.93 12.03
CA LEU A 131 -3.72 -3.49 13.31
C LEU A 131 -3.81 -5.02 13.33
#